data_AF-A0A0G1YG09-F1
#
_entry.id   AF-A0A0G1YG09-F1
#
_cell.length_a   1.000
_cell.length_b   1.000
_cell.length_c   1.000
_cell.angle_alpha   90.00
_cell.angle_beta   90.00
_cell.angle_gamma   90.00
#
_symmetry.space_group_name_H-M   'P 1'
#
loop_
_entity.id
_entity.type
_entity.pdbx_description
1 polymer ?
#
loop_
_entity_poly.entity_id
_entity_poly.type
_entity_poly.pdbx_seq_one_letter_code
_entity_poly.pdbx_strand_id
1 'polypeptide(L)'
;MKDIIIQSSSIAGRGLFAAREFKKGETIFCVRGSTIKYPSVPDWHIGQKWLNIGPNTWKIAYWDGPWKFINHSCAPNSGLRGKTKVVAMRPICRGEEVTIDYSCTEASTSRWRMVCRCGSSRCRKIIRTVQFLPEKLFKKYQNYIPNFLQKEYLSQKVYEGELSDGTRVLFAKGRIKKGEILYTVKGPIIYYPKAPRSEIGFHWLGIRKNTWLIPQRESPWWVMRHSCQPNVGLKDQTKVVAMRTIFPHEEVTIDDSITEADPNWRVDCRCGSSNCRREIRSIQYLPEKLFRQYQPFIPKFFQETYRKSKLRA
;
A
#
# COMPACT_ATOMS: atom_id res chain seq x y z
N MET A 1 -35.43 -10.00 -9.91
CA MET A 1 -34.97 -8.75 -9.29
C MET A 1 -36.17 -8.03 -8.67
N LYS A 2 -36.77 -8.56 -7.60
CA LYS A 2 -37.92 -7.92 -6.94
C LYS A 2 -37.49 -6.94 -5.83
N ASP A 3 -36.33 -7.18 -5.22
CA ASP A 3 -35.87 -6.44 -4.04
C ASP A 3 -34.92 -5.28 -4.35
N ILE A 4 -34.44 -5.18 -5.59
CA ILE A 4 -33.49 -4.17 -6.06
C ILE A 4 -33.87 -3.69 -7.46
N ILE A 5 -33.59 -2.43 -7.75
CA ILE A 5 -33.84 -1.78 -9.03
C ILE A 5 -32.59 -1.01 -9.48
N ILE A 6 -32.47 -0.77 -10.79
CA ILE A 6 -31.36 -0.02 -11.38
C ILE A 6 -31.90 1.34 -11.82
N GLN A 7 -31.25 2.41 -11.37
CA GLN A 7 -31.63 3.79 -11.69
C GLN A 7 -30.39 4.66 -11.91
N SER A 8 -30.57 5.89 -12.39
CA SER A 8 -29.49 6.88 -12.44
C SER A 8 -28.98 7.17 -11.03
N SER A 9 -27.66 7.22 -10.86
CA SER A 9 -27.01 7.48 -9.58
C SER A 9 -26.36 8.86 -9.55
N SER A 10 -26.46 9.54 -8.41
CA SER A 10 -25.72 10.77 -8.14
C SER A 10 -24.22 10.53 -7.90
N ILE A 11 -23.80 9.29 -7.66
CA ILE A 11 -22.40 8.90 -7.47
C ILE A 11 -21.72 8.70 -8.83
N ALA A 12 -22.26 7.78 -9.64
CA ALA A 12 -21.70 7.46 -10.95
C ALA A 12 -22.71 6.68 -11.82
N GLY A 13 -22.99 7.20 -13.02
CA GLY A 13 -23.75 6.51 -14.06
C GLY A 13 -25.07 5.93 -13.56
N ARG A 14 -25.19 4.59 -13.61
CA ARG A 14 -26.32 3.85 -13.02
C ARG A 14 -25.90 3.19 -11.71
N GLY A 15 -26.79 3.22 -10.74
CA GLY A 15 -26.64 2.62 -9.41
C GLY A 15 -27.66 1.52 -9.14
N LEU A 16 -27.42 0.77 -8.07
CA LEU A 16 -28.33 -0.24 -7.57
C LEU A 16 -29.09 0.31 -6.36
N PHE A 17 -30.42 0.30 -6.39
CA PHE A 17 -31.28 0.89 -5.35
C PHE A 17 -32.16 -0.18 -4.72
N ALA A 18 -32.44 -0.03 -3.43
CA ALA A 18 -33.31 -0.93 -2.68
C ALA A 18 -34.77 -0.72 -3.10
N ALA A 19 -35.44 -1.77 -3.58
CA ALA A 19 -36.88 -1.72 -3.93
C ALA A 19 -37.80 -1.91 -2.71
N ARG A 20 -37.22 -2.37 -1.60
CA ARG A 20 -37.83 -2.55 -0.28
C ARG A 20 -36.81 -2.27 0.81
N GLU A 21 -37.24 -2.34 2.07
CA GLU A 21 -36.33 -2.27 3.21
C GLU A 21 -35.52 -3.56 3.38
N PHE A 22 -34.27 -3.43 3.81
CA PHE A 22 -33.40 -4.55 4.22
C PHE A 22 -32.96 -4.39 5.67
N LYS A 23 -33.01 -5.48 6.44
CA LYS A 23 -32.47 -5.51 7.82
C LYS A 23 -30.95 -5.69 7.79
N LYS A 24 -30.27 -5.24 8.85
CA LYS A 24 -28.83 -5.49 9.02
C LYS A 24 -28.53 -6.99 8.94
N GLY A 25 -27.53 -7.37 8.15
CA GLY A 25 -27.09 -8.74 7.96
C GLY A 25 -27.91 -9.54 6.95
N GLU A 26 -29.00 -8.98 6.43
CA GLU A 26 -29.82 -9.58 5.38
C GLU A 26 -29.05 -9.64 4.06
N THR A 27 -29.31 -10.68 3.28
CA THR A 27 -28.71 -10.83 1.94
C THR A 27 -29.47 -9.97 0.95
N ILE A 28 -28.74 -9.10 0.25
CA ILE A 28 -29.30 -8.27 -0.82
C ILE A 28 -29.30 -9.07 -2.13
N PHE A 29 -28.14 -9.63 -2.49
CA PHE A 29 -28.00 -10.54 -3.63
C PHE A 29 -26.70 -11.35 -3.54
N CYS A 30 -26.61 -12.40 -4.38
CA CYS A 30 -25.37 -13.13 -4.60
C CYS A 30 -24.80 -12.79 -5.97
N VAL A 31 -23.51 -12.49 -6.05
CA VAL A 31 -22.80 -12.27 -7.31
C VAL A 31 -22.72 -13.58 -8.08
N ARG A 32 -23.35 -13.62 -9.25
CA ARG A 32 -23.38 -14.75 -10.18
C ARG A 32 -22.63 -14.41 -11.45
N GLY A 33 -22.08 -15.43 -12.10
CA GLY A 33 -21.14 -15.26 -13.21
C GLY A 33 -20.09 -16.36 -13.28
N SER A 34 -19.31 -16.32 -14.35
CA SER A 34 -18.19 -17.24 -14.58
C SER A 34 -17.03 -16.94 -13.63
N THR A 35 -16.32 -17.97 -13.21
CA THR A 35 -15.09 -17.85 -12.43
C THR A 35 -13.91 -17.99 -13.38
N ILE A 36 -12.96 -17.07 -13.31
CA ILE A 36 -11.72 -17.11 -14.07
C ILE A 36 -10.53 -17.11 -13.12
N LYS A 37 -9.51 -17.88 -13.45
CA LYS A 37 -8.16 -17.69 -12.91
C LYS A 37 -7.37 -16.85 -13.90
N TYR A 38 -6.76 -15.78 -13.44
CA TYR A 38 -5.93 -14.92 -14.27
C TYR A 38 -4.52 -14.87 -13.65
N PRO A 39 -3.45 -15.06 -14.43
CA PRO A 39 -2.09 -15.26 -13.90
C PRO A 39 -1.57 -14.03 -13.14
N SER A 40 -2.08 -12.86 -13.49
CA SER A 40 -1.91 -11.60 -12.79
C SER A 40 -3.30 -11.05 -12.44
N VAL A 41 -3.37 -9.90 -11.80
CA VAL A 41 -4.65 -9.20 -11.73
C VAL A 41 -4.89 -8.50 -13.07
N PRO A 42 -6.09 -8.67 -13.66
CA PRO A 42 -6.40 -8.10 -14.96
C PRO A 42 -6.29 -6.58 -14.92
N ASP A 43 -5.85 -6.01 -16.04
CA ASP A 43 -5.94 -4.57 -16.25
C ASP A 43 -7.40 -4.10 -16.09
N TRP A 44 -7.60 -2.90 -15.55
CA TRP A 44 -8.95 -2.36 -15.37
C TRP A 44 -9.73 -2.31 -16.69
N HIS A 45 -9.07 -2.08 -17.83
CA HIS A 45 -9.70 -2.09 -19.16
C HIS A 45 -10.23 -3.47 -19.59
N ILE A 46 -9.69 -4.56 -19.03
CA ILE A 46 -10.08 -5.95 -19.32
C ILE A 46 -11.10 -6.46 -18.28
N GLY A 47 -10.87 -6.10 -17.00
CA GLY A 47 -11.56 -6.64 -15.83
C GLY A 47 -12.61 -5.74 -15.19
N GLN A 48 -13.19 -4.78 -15.91
CA GLN A 48 -14.13 -3.81 -15.31
C GLN A 48 -15.25 -4.51 -14.52
N LYS A 49 -15.32 -4.16 -13.23
CA LYS A 49 -16.31 -4.68 -12.27
C LYS A 49 -16.28 -6.20 -12.09
N TRP A 50 -15.12 -6.84 -12.23
CA TRP A 50 -14.95 -8.22 -11.76
C TRP A 50 -14.83 -8.22 -10.24
N LEU A 51 -15.39 -9.22 -9.58
CA LEU A 51 -15.23 -9.37 -8.13
C LEU A 51 -14.05 -10.30 -7.84
N ASN A 52 -13.06 -9.84 -7.09
CA ASN A 52 -12.01 -10.73 -6.61
C ASN A 52 -12.57 -11.71 -5.57
N ILE A 53 -12.42 -13.02 -5.81
CA ILE A 53 -12.94 -14.09 -4.94
C ILE A 53 -11.84 -15.02 -4.38
N GLY A 54 -10.58 -14.69 -4.67
CA GLY A 54 -9.41 -15.40 -4.17
C GLY A 54 -8.12 -14.95 -4.86
N PRO A 55 -6.95 -15.45 -4.43
CA PRO A 55 -5.69 -15.19 -5.10
C PRO A 55 -5.80 -15.54 -6.58
N ASN A 56 -5.45 -14.61 -7.47
CA ASN A 56 -5.48 -14.81 -8.91
C ASN A 56 -6.82 -15.35 -9.45
N THR A 57 -7.93 -15.07 -8.76
CA THR A 57 -9.25 -15.63 -9.08
C THR A 57 -10.33 -14.55 -9.02
N TRP A 58 -11.08 -14.40 -10.10
CA TRP A 58 -12.14 -13.40 -10.23
C TRP A 58 -13.46 -14.03 -10.64
N LYS A 59 -14.55 -13.36 -10.24
CA LYS A 59 -15.90 -13.62 -10.72
C LYS A 59 -16.25 -12.55 -11.75
N ILE A 60 -16.45 -12.98 -13.00
CA ILE A 60 -16.96 -12.15 -14.08
C ILE A 60 -18.49 -12.14 -13.92
N ALA A 61 -19.01 -11.10 -13.25
CA ALA A 61 -20.44 -11.00 -13.01
C ALA A 61 -21.22 -10.92 -14.33
N TYR A 62 -22.42 -11.53 -14.38
CA TYR A 62 -23.33 -11.39 -15.51
C TYR A 62 -23.55 -9.92 -15.86
N TRP A 63 -23.65 -9.63 -17.16
CA TRP A 63 -23.67 -8.26 -17.68
C TRP A 63 -24.89 -7.45 -17.19
N ASP A 64 -26.03 -8.11 -17.09
CA ASP A 64 -27.29 -7.60 -16.54
C ASP A 64 -27.43 -7.83 -15.02
N GLY A 65 -26.42 -8.42 -14.39
CA GLY A 65 -26.42 -8.76 -12.98
C GLY A 65 -26.24 -7.53 -12.08
N PRO A 66 -26.79 -7.56 -10.85
CA PRO A 66 -26.78 -6.40 -9.94
C PRO A 66 -25.37 -5.91 -9.56
N TRP A 67 -24.36 -6.80 -9.55
CA TRP A 67 -22.98 -6.43 -9.28
C TRP A 67 -22.42 -5.41 -10.28
N LYS A 68 -22.89 -5.42 -11.53
CA LYS A 68 -22.46 -4.46 -12.55
C LYS A 68 -22.93 -3.04 -12.25
N PHE A 69 -23.87 -2.85 -11.32
CA PHE A 69 -24.47 -1.56 -11.00
C PHE A 69 -24.21 -1.11 -9.56
N ILE A 70 -23.52 -1.91 -8.74
CA ILE A 70 -23.19 -1.50 -7.37
C ILE A 70 -22.08 -0.44 -7.41
N ASN A 71 -22.35 0.72 -6.83
CA ASN A 71 -21.40 1.83 -6.80
C ASN A 71 -20.55 1.85 -5.53
N HIS A 72 -19.44 2.57 -5.61
CA HIS A 72 -18.58 2.80 -4.47
C HIS A 72 -19.12 3.89 -3.53
N SER A 73 -19.03 3.66 -2.22
CA SER A 73 -19.10 4.73 -1.21
C SER A 73 -18.02 4.55 -0.14
N CYS A 74 -17.46 5.66 0.35
CA CYS A 74 -16.56 5.66 1.52
C CYS A 74 -17.31 5.41 2.84
N ALA A 75 -18.63 5.57 2.84
CA ALA A 75 -19.53 5.21 3.93
C ALA A 75 -20.61 4.26 3.40
N PRO A 76 -20.26 3.02 3.03
CA PRO A 76 -21.17 2.09 2.38
C PRO A 76 -22.26 1.60 3.35
N ASN A 77 -23.36 1.12 2.78
CA ASN A 77 -24.43 0.44 3.51
C ASN A 77 -24.43 -1.07 3.30
N SER A 78 -23.59 -1.60 2.41
CA SER A 78 -23.45 -3.04 2.13
C SER A 78 -21.99 -3.50 2.07
N GLY A 79 -21.79 -4.81 2.24
CA GLY A 79 -20.48 -5.44 2.19
C GLY A 79 -20.57 -6.94 1.88
N LEU A 80 -19.44 -7.64 1.83
CA LEU A 80 -19.39 -9.06 1.42
C LEU A 80 -19.38 -9.99 2.62
N ARG A 81 -20.34 -10.92 2.69
CA ARG A 81 -20.27 -12.08 3.59
C ARG A 81 -19.77 -13.29 2.81
N GLY A 82 -18.61 -13.82 3.18
CA GLY A 82 -17.92 -14.83 2.37
C GLY A 82 -17.34 -14.21 1.11
N LYS A 83 -17.46 -14.88 -0.06
CA LYS A 83 -16.81 -14.44 -1.30
C LYS A 83 -17.71 -13.69 -2.27
N THR A 84 -19.02 -13.95 -2.26
CA THR A 84 -19.93 -13.50 -3.34
C THR A 84 -21.27 -12.98 -2.84
N LYS A 85 -21.57 -13.08 -1.54
CA LYS A 85 -22.86 -12.67 -0.99
C LYS A 85 -22.77 -11.22 -0.51
N VAL A 86 -23.53 -10.33 -1.15
CA VAL A 86 -23.65 -8.94 -0.73
C VAL A 86 -24.74 -8.84 0.32
N VAL A 87 -24.39 -8.32 1.49
CA VAL A 87 -25.29 -8.20 2.66
C VAL A 87 -25.37 -6.76 3.14
N ALA A 88 -26.49 -6.40 3.76
CA ALA A 88 -26.65 -5.10 4.39
C ALA A 88 -25.80 -5.00 5.67
N MET A 89 -25.04 -3.91 5.84
CA MET A 89 -24.21 -3.63 7.03
C MET A 89 -24.96 -2.87 8.13
N ARG A 90 -26.07 -2.23 7.73
CA ARG A 90 -27.06 -1.54 8.56
C ARG A 90 -28.43 -1.67 7.90
N PRO A 91 -29.54 -1.26 8.52
CA PRO A 91 -30.80 -1.13 7.80
C PRO A 91 -30.65 -0.25 6.56
N ILE A 92 -31.29 -0.66 5.46
CA ILE A 92 -31.31 0.07 4.18
C ILE A 92 -32.78 0.37 3.87
N CYS A 93 -33.13 1.64 3.71
CA CYS A 93 -34.49 2.05 3.41
C CYS A 93 -34.83 1.79 1.93
N ARG A 94 -36.13 1.63 1.63
CA ARG A 94 -36.59 1.63 0.24
C ARG A 94 -36.17 2.94 -0.46
N GLY A 95 -35.65 2.82 -1.67
CA GLY A 95 -35.14 3.95 -2.47
C GLY A 95 -33.71 4.36 -2.15
N GLU A 96 -33.06 3.75 -1.15
CA GLU A 96 -31.66 4.03 -0.84
C GLU A 96 -30.71 3.31 -1.82
N GLU A 97 -29.66 3.99 -2.29
CA GLU A 97 -28.64 3.36 -3.15
C GLU A 97 -27.78 2.37 -2.35
N VAL A 98 -27.76 1.11 -2.77
CA VAL A 98 -26.90 0.06 -2.24
C VAL A 98 -25.48 0.29 -2.74
N THR A 99 -24.57 0.55 -1.81
CA THR A 99 -23.16 0.87 -2.12
C THR A 99 -22.21 0.01 -1.31
N ILE A 100 -21.00 -0.18 -1.83
CA ILE A 100 -19.95 -0.99 -1.22
C ILE A 100 -18.60 -0.25 -1.23
N ASP A 101 -17.74 -0.53 -0.26
CA ASP A 101 -16.35 -0.05 -0.31
C ASP A 101 -15.52 -0.95 -1.24
N TYR A 102 -15.05 -0.43 -2.38
CA TYR A 102 -14.28 -1.21 -3.34
C TYR A 102 -12.90 -1.62 -2.80
N SER A 103 -12.37 -0.93 -1.78
CA SER A 103 -11.20 -1.44 -1.05
C SER A 103 -11.47 -2.81 -0.46
N CYS A 104 -12.71 -3.16 -0.14
CA CYS A 104 -13.11 -4.44 0.44
C CYS A 104 -13.41 -5.53 -0.61
N THR A 105 -13.26 -5.23 -1.90
CA THR A 105 -13.57 -6.16 -3.01
C THR A 105 -12.35 -6.52 -3.85
N GLU A 106 -11.25 -5.76 -3.73
CA GLU A 106 -10.05 -5.91 -4.54
C GLU A 106 -8.80 -6.20 -3.69
N ALA A 107 -8.04 -7.23 -4.05
CA ALA A 107 -6.65 -7.40 -3.64
C ALA A 107 -5.68 -7.23 -4.81
N SER A 108 -4.43 -6.94 -4.45
CA SER A 108 -3.24 -7.26 -5.23
C SER A 108 -3.21 -6.70 -6.65
N THR A 109 -3.76 -5.52 -6.87
CA THR A 109 -3.16 -4.59 -7.84
C THR A 109 -2.51 -3.46 -7.12
N SER A 110 -1.22 -3.65 -6.99
CA SER A 110 -0.20 -2.63 -6.96
C SER A 110 -0.61 -1.33 -7.72
N ARG A 111 -1.34 -1.44 -8.84
CA ARG A 111 -1.81 -0.32 -9.69
C ARG A 111 -3.26 0.13 -9.54
N TRP A 112 -4.15 -0.59 -8.85
CA TRP A 112 -5.56 -0.21 -8.84
C TRP A 112 -5.78 0.95 -7.88
N ARG A 113 -6.25 2.04 -8.47
CA ARG A 113 -6.71 3.23 -7.75
C ARG A 113 -7.84 3.86 -8.54
N MET A 114 -8.76 4.50 -7.84
CA MET A 114 -9.80 5.31 -8.46
C MET A 114 -9.96 6.64 -7.73
N VAL A 115 -10.27 7.70 -8.48
CA VAL A 115 -10.73 8.96 -7.91
C VAL A 115 -12.18 8.80 -7.46
N CYS A 116 -12.45 9.11 -6.20
CA CYS A 116 -13.73 8.95 -5.55
C CYS A 116 -14.52 10.25 -5.55
N ARG A 117 -15.77 10.16 -5.99
CA ARG A 117 -16.75 11.25 -5.98
C ARG A 117 -18.07 10.85 -5.30
N CYS A 118 -18.00 9.92 -4.33
CA CYS A 118 -19.20 9.33 -3.71
C CYS A 118 -20.08 10.27 -2.87
N GLY A 119 -19.77 11.56 -2.77
CA GLY A 119 -20.57 12.54 -2.01
C GLY A 119 -20.53 12.41 -0.49
N SER A 120 -19.96 11.34 0.08
CA SER A 120 -19.84 11.18 1.53
C SER A 120 -19.00 12.31 2.17
N SER A 121 -19.42 12.82 3.33
CA SER A 121 -18.62 13.74 4.15
C SER A 121 -17.27 13.17 4.60
N ARG A 122 -17.12 11.84 4.54
CA ARG A 122 -15.86 11.10 4.82
C ARG A 122 -15.24 10.53 3.54
N CYS A 123 -15.45 11.19 2.40
CA CYS A 123 -14.89 10.76 1.12
C CYS A 123 -13.35 10.78 1.17
N ARG A 124 -12.73 9.61 0.96
CA ARG A 124 -11.27 9.41 0.96
C ARG A 124 -10.57 9.96 -0.28
N LYS A 125 -11.31 10.47 -1.27
CA LYS A 125 -10.84 11.02 -2.57
C LYS A 125 -10.12 10.03 -3.48
N ILE A 126 -9.28 9.13 -2.96
CA ILE A 126 -8.62 8.06 -3.70
C ILE A 126 -8.94 6.74 -3.01
N ILE A 127 -9.49 5.79 -3.78
CA ILE A 127 -9.72 4.42 -3.30
C ILE A 127 -8.67 3.52 -3.90
N ARG A 128 -8.12 2.65 -3.07
CA ARG A 128 -7.10 1.64 -3.43
C ARG A 128 -7.56 0.29 -2.90
N THR A 129 -6.79 -0.76 -3.19
CA THR A 129 -7.07 -2.12 -2.73
C THR A 129 -7.09 -2.25 -1.20
N VAL A 130 -7.54 -3.40 -0.69
CA VAL A 130 -7.75 -3.65 0.75
C VAL A 130 -6.56 -3.24 1.61
N GLN A 131 -5.34 -3.46 1.13
CA GLN A 131 -4.07 -3.09 1.75
C GLN A 131 -4.02 -1.65 2.30
N PHE A 132 -4.65 -0.71 1.58
CA PHE A 132 -4.64 0.72 1.88
C PHE A 132 -5.91 1.18 2.61
N LEU A 133 -6.80 0.25 3.01
CA LEU A 133 -7.97 0.59 3.80
C LEU A 133 -7.53 1.13 5.18
N PRO A 134 -7.97 2.32 5.63
CA PRO A 134 -7.62 2.82 6.94
C PRO A 134 -7.96 1.82 8.06
N GLU A 135 -7.10 1.69 9.05
CA GLU A 135 -7.23 0.64 10.09
C GLU A 135 -8.56 0.67 10.83
N LYS A 136 -9.04 1.87 11.18
CA LYS A 136 -10.36 2.07 11.79
C LYS A 136 -11.48 1.50 10.93
N LEU A 137 -11.38 1.66 9.60
CA LEU A 137 -12.36 1.11 8.65
C LEU A 137 -12.19 -0.40 8.47
N PHE A 138 -10.95 -0.90 8.40
CA PHE A 138 -10.70 -2.34 8.35
C PHE A 138 -11.32 -3.07 9.55
N LYS A 139 -11.07 -2.58 10.77
CA LYS A 139 -11.68 -3.11 12.00
C LYS A 139 -13.21 -3.06 11.95
N LYS A 140 -13.78 -1.94 11.50
CA LYS A 140 -15.23 -1.77 11.35
C LYS A 140 -15.84 -2.73 10.31
N TYR A 141 -15.14 -2.99 9.22
CA TYR A 141 -15.64 -3.76 8.08
C TYR A 141 -15.20 -5.21 8.08
N GLN A 142 -14.44 -5.66 9.10
CA GLN A 142 -13.80 -6.97 9.13
C GLN A 142 -14.76 -8.12 8.79
N ASN A 143 -15.97 -8.13 9.36
CA ASN A 143 -17.00 -9.17 9.11
C ASN A 143 -17.64 -9.11 7.70
N TYR A 144 -17.30 -8.09 6.93
CA TYR A 144 -17.81 -7.80 5.59
C TYR A 144 -16.69 -7.77 4.53
N ILE A 145 -15.48 -8.17 4.92
CA ILE A 145 -14.32 -8.32 4.04
C ILE A 145 -14.05 -9.83 3.90
N PRO A 146 -13.94 -10.37 2.67
CA PRO A 146 -13.55 -11.76 2.45
C PRO A 146 -12.25 -12.13 3.20
N ASN A 147 -12.22 -13.32 3.84
CA ASN A 147 -11.08 -13.75 4.66
C ASN A 147 -9.72 -13.69 3.95
N PHE A 148 -9.67 -13.96 2.65
CA PHE A 148 -8.42 -13.88 1.89
C PHE A 148 -7.94 -12.42 1.76
N LEU A 149 -8.83 -11.45 1.56
CA LEU A 149 -8.50 -10.02 1.58
C LEU A 149 -8.10 -9.54 2.97
N GLN A 150 -8.68 -10.10 4.04
CA GLN A 150 -8.22 -9.83 5.40
C GLN A 150 -6.78 -10.32 5.60
N LYS A 151 -6.44 -11.51 5.11
CA LYS A 151 -5.06 -12.02 5.15
C LYS A 151 -4.10 -11.13 4.37
N GLU A 152 -4.51 -10.64 3.20
CA GLU A 152 -3.73 -9.66 2.41
C GLU A 152 -3.54 -8.33 3.15
N TYR A 153 -4.55 -7.85 3.86
CA TYR A 153 -4.41 -6.66 4.69
C TYR A 153 -3.44 -6.89 5.85
N LEU A 154 -3.57 -8.01 6.55
CA LEU A 154 -2.78 -8.32 7.75
C LEU A 154 -1.34 -8.73 7.44
N SER A 155 -1.05 -9.17 6.20
CA SER A 155 0.33 -9.49 5.78
C SER A 155 1.22 -8.25 5.65
N GLN A 156 0.62 -7.06 5.49
CA GLN A 156 1.35 -5.81 5.45
C GLN A 156 1.72 -5.34 6.86
N LYS A 157 3.00 -5.08 7.07
CA LYS A 157 3.51 -4.52 8.32
C LYS A 157 3.55 -2.99 8.35
N VAL A 158 3.36 -2.36 7.20
CA VAL A 158 3.42 -0.91 7.02
C VAL A 158 2.23 -0.41 6.24
N TYR A 159 1.88 0.86 6.42
CA TYR A 159 0.87 1.56 5.64
C TYR A 159 1.31 3.00 5.37
N GLU A 160 0.84 3.55 4.27
CA GLU A 160 1.02 4.95 3.92
C GLU A 160 -0.07 5.79 4.61
N GLY A 161 0.35 6.80 5.37
CA GLY A 161 -0.52 7.80 5.99
C GLY A 161 -0.11 9.21 5.61
N GLU A 162 -0.79 10.20 6.18
CA GLU A 162 -0.58 11.62 5.93
C GLU A 162 -0.53 12.37 7.27
N LEU A 163 0.40 13.32 7.41
CA LEU A 163 0.45 14.26 8.53
C LEU A 163 -0.56 15.40 8.32
N SER A 164 -0.78 16.22 9.34
CA SER A 164 -1.73 17.34 9.29
C SER A 164 -1.42 18.38 8.21
N ASP A 165 -0.16 18.46 7.78
CA ASP A 165 0.31 19.36 6.73
C ASP A 165 0.24 18.77 5.31
N GLY A 166 -0.33 17.57 5.15
CA GLY A 166 -0.42 16.87 3.87
C GLY A 166 0.80 16.00 3.54
N THR A 167 1.81 15.94 4.41
CA THR A 167 3.01 15.15 4.14
C THR A 167 2.72 13.65 4.21
N ARG A 168 3.03 12.93 3.13
CA ARG A 168 2.92 11.46 3.06
C ARG A 168 4.03 10.80 3.88
N VAL A 169 3.66 9.83 4.71
CA VAL A 169 4.56 9.15 5.64
C VAL A 169 4.29 7.66 5.67
N LEU A 170 5.34 6.85 5.80
CA LEU A 170 5.21 5.42 6.01
C LEU A 170 5.15 5.09 7.51
N PHE A 171 4.09 4.44 7.96
CA PHE A 171 3.90 4.07 9.36
C PHE A 171 3.90 2.57 9.55
N ALA A 172 4.35 2.12 10.73
CA ALA A 172 4.19 0.75 11.17
C ALA A 172 2.71 0.48 11.49
N LYS A 173 2.16 -0.59 10.92
CA LYS A 173 0.76 -0.99 11.10
C LYS A 173 0.52 -1.70 12.43
N GLY A 174 1.56 -2.28 12.99
CA GLY A 174 1.55 -3.00 14.25
C GLY A 174 2.95 -3.02 14.85
N ARG A 175 3.13 -3.75 15.95
CA ARG A 175 4.44 -3.93 16.56
C ARG A 175 5.32 -4.81 15.65
N ILE A 176 6.51 -4.33 15.31
CA ILE A 176 7.49 -5.05 14.49
C ILE A 176 8.73 -5.28 15.35
N LYS A 177 9.11 -6.54 15.61
CA LYS A 177 10.28 -6.84 16.45
C LYS A 177 11.58 -6.57 15.69
N LYS A 178 12.65 -6.25 16.42
CA LYS A 178 14.01 -6.15 15.86
C LYS A 178 14.35 -7.39 15.03
N GLY A 179 14.92 -7.19 13.85
CA GLY A 179 15.32 -8.24 12.92
C GLY A 179 14.19 -8.77 12.03
N GLU A 180 12.93 -8.38 12.26
CA GLU A 180 11.85 -8.74 11.36
C GLU A 180 11.93 -7.97 10.05
N ILE A 181 11.62 -8.67 8.95
CA ILE A 181 11.46 -8.05 7.63
C ILE A 181 10.10 -7.36 7.58
N LEU A 182 10.09 -6.09 7.16
CA LEU A 182 8.88 -5.29 6.94
C LEU A 182 8.27 -5.60 5.57
N TYR A 183 9.10 -5.51 4.53
CA TYR A 183 8.77 -5.83 3.15
C TYR A 183 10.04 -5.98 2.30
N THR A 184 9.91 -6.51 1.09
CA THR A 184 11.00 -6.59 0.10
C THR A 184 10.77 -5.57 -1.00
N VAL A 185 11.79 -4.76 -1.31
CA VAL A 185 11.79 -3.86 -2.47
C VAL A 185 11.98 -4.70 -3.73
N LYS A 186 10.99 -4.70 -4.62
CA LYS A 186 11.00 -5.45 -5.88
C LYS A 186 10.98 -4.47 -7.05
N GLY A 187 11.59 -4.88 -8.16
CA GLY A 187 11.57 -4.13 -9.41
C GLY A 187 12.73 -4.52 -10.32
N PRO A 188 12.80 -3.96 -11.54
CA PRO A 188 13.91 -4.24 -12.44
C PRO A 188 15.22 -3.72 -11.87
N ILE A 189 16.29 -4.51 -12.07
CA ILE A 189 17.65 -4.11 -11.76
C ILE A 189 18.29 -3.62 -13.06
N ILE A 190 18.88 -2.43 -13.02
CA ILE A 190 19.51 -1.79 -14.17
C ILE A 190 20.96 -1.44 -13.87
N TYR A 191 21.77 -1.40 -14.92
CA TYR A 191 23.08 -0.76 -14.89
C TYR A 191 22.93 0.69 -15.32
N TYR A 192 23.35 1.62 -14.47
CA TYR A 192 23.34 3.06 -14.74
C TYR A 192 24.63 3.69 -14.19
N PRO A 193 25.60 4.04 -15.06
CA PRO A 193 26.93 4.46 -14.66
C PRO A 193 27.05 5.94 -14.31
N LYS A 194 25.99 6.73 -14.55
CA LYS A 194 25.95 8.14 -14.16
C LYS A 194 25.39 8.24 -12.75
N ALA A 195 25.88 9.21 -11.98
CA ALA A 195 25.26 9.58 -10.72
C ALA A 195 23.76 9.88 -10.94
N PRO A 196 22.83 9.31 -10.15
CA PRO A 196 21.44 9.74 -10.18
C PRO A 196 21.38 11.24 -9.89
N ARG A 197 20.73 12.00 -10.77
CA ARG A 197 20.41 13.41 -10.52
C ARG A 197 19.05 13.48 -9.80
N SER A 198 18.72 14.61 -9.19
CA SER A 198 17.41 14.81 -8.53
C SER A 198 16.21 14.44 -9.43
N GLU A 199 16.35 14.61 -10.74
CA GLU A 199 15.34 14.30 -11.74
C GLU A 199 15.26 12.81 -12.14
N ILE A 200 16.36 12.04 -11.97
CA ILE A 200 16.45 10.64 -12.40
C ILE A 200 17.14 9.81 -11.32
N GLY A 201 16.40 8.86 -10.76
CA GLY A 201 16.95 7.81 -9.91
C GLY A 201 17.14 8.16 -8.44
N PHE A 202 16.70 9.33 -7.99
CA PHE A 202 16.77 9.77 -6.60
C PHE A 202 16.18 8.76 -5.58
N HIS A 203 15.14 8.02 -5.96
CA HIS A 203 14.52 6.98 -5.11
C HIS A 203 14.90 5.55 -5.50
N TRP A 204 15.88 5.36 -6.39
CA TRP A 204 16.35 4.02 -6.72
C TRP A 204 17.15 3.45 -5.56
N LEU A 205 17.02 2.14 -5.36
CA LEU A 205 17.78 1.44 -4.34
C LEU A 205 19.12 0.98 -4.93
N GLY A 206 20.23 1.48 -4.40
CA GLY A 206 21.56 1.02 -4.80
C GLY A 206 21.78 -0.46 -4.46
N ILE A 207 22.27 -1.24 -5.43
CA ILE A 207 22.52 -2.68 -5.28
C ILE A 207 24.02 -2.99 -5.27
N ARG A 208 24.74 -2.46 -6.25
CA ARG A 208 26.20 -2.55 -6.45
C ARG A 208 26.70 -1.31 -7.19
N LYS A 209 27.99 -1.20 -7.46
CA LYS A 209 28.57 -0.12 -8.26
C LYS A 209 27.79 0.02 -9.58
N ASN A 210 27.31 1.23 -9.88
CA ASN A 210 26.54 1.56 -11.07
C ASN A 210 25.31 0.68 -11.30
N THR A 211 24.78 0.03 -10.25
CA THR A 211 23.69 -0.95 -10.38
C THR A 211 22.58 -0.61 -9.39
N TRP A 212 21.37 -0.45 -9.92
CA TRP A 212 20.24 0.10 -9.18
C TRP A 212 19.01 -0.77 -9.35
N LEU A 213 18.22 -0.90 -8.29
CA LEU A 213 16.87 -1.45 -8.35
C LEU A 213 15.90 -0.28 -8.45
N ILE A 214 15.09 -0.26 -9.52
CA ILE A 214 13.98 0.68 -9.67
C ILE A 214 12.77 0.09 -8.95
N PRO A 215 12.31 0.65 -7.81
CA PRO A 215 11.20 0.07 -7.09
C PRO A 215 9.94 0.03 -7.94
N GLN A 216 9.13 -1.02 -7.82
CA GLN A 216 7.77 -1.03 -8.39
C GLN A 216 6.99 0.18 -7.84
N ARG A 217 6.16 0.83 -8.67
CA ARG A 217 5.51 2.15 -8.43
C ARG A 217 4.77 2.31 -7.11
N GLU A 218 4.43 1.21 -6.48
CA GLU A 218 3.59 1.11 -5.28
C GLU A 218 4.29 0.38 -4.14
N SER A 219 5.59 0.10 -4.31
CA SER A 219 6.45 -0.26 -3.20
C SER A 219 6.33 0.81 -2.11
N PRO A 220 6.23 0.41 -0.82
CA PRO A 220 6.28 1.38 0.28
C PRO A 220 7.58 2.19 0.31
N TRP A 221 8.60 1.75 -0.44
CA TRP A 221 9.85 2.47 -0.64
C TRP A 221 9.67 3.92 -1.12
N TRP A 222 8.68 4.20 -1.98
CA TRP A 222 8.47 5.54 -2.53
C TRP A 222 8.04 6.60 -1.51
N VAL A 223 7.58 6.17 -0.34
CA VAL A 223 7.16 7.06 0.77
C VAL A 223 8.07 6.91 1.99
N MET A 224 9.09 6.06 1.91
CA MET A 224 10.10 5.93 2.95
C MET A 224 10.89 7.24 3.04
N ARG A 225 11.02 7.78 4.24
CA ARG A 225 11.78 9.01 4.50
C ARG A 225 13.11 8.72 5.17
N HIS A 226 14.00 9.69 5.02
CA HIS A 226 15.27 9.74 5.72
C HIS A 226 15.09 10.08 7.21
N SER A 227 15.87 9.44 8.08
CA SER A 227 16.15 9.92 9.44
C SER A 227 17.60 9.65 9.82
N CYS A 228 18.22 10.59 10.57
CA CYS A 228 19.53 10.36 11.21
C CYS A 228 19.45 9.48 12.48
N GLN A 229 18.24 9.11 12.90
CA GLN A 229 17.93 8.08 13.88
C GLN A 229 16.92 7.10 13.25
N PRO A 230 17.34 6.32 12.24
CA PRO A 230 16.44 5.42 11.54
C PRO A 230 16.01 4.27 12.46
N ASN A 231 14.91 3.63 12.09
CA ASN A 231 14.46 2.40 12.75
C ASN A 231 14.48 1.18 11.82
N VAL A 232 14.76 1.37 10.53
CA VAL A 232 14.99 0.30 9.56
C VAL A 232 16.33 0.41 8.84
N GLY A 233 16.83 -0.73 8.39
CA GLY A 233 17.94 -0.84 7.46
C GLY A 233 17.65 -1.93 6.42
N LEU A 234 18.71 -2.49 5.82
CA LEU A 234 18.59 -3.46 4.74
C LEU A 234 19.25 -4.80 5.07
N LYS A 235 18.57 -5.89 4.73
CA LYS A 235 19.09 -7.27 4.74
C LYS A 235 19.01 -7.84 3.34
N ASP A 236 20.02 -8.63 2.94
CA ASP A 236 20.11 -9.25 1.61
C ASP A 236 19.86 -8.25 0.46
N GLN A 237 20.38 -7.02 0.61
CA GLN A 237 20.26 -5.87 -0.31
C GLN A 237 18.86 -5.25 -0.42
N THR A 238 17.78 -6.04 -0.52
CA THR A 238 16.44 -5.52 -0.89
C THR A 238 15.37 -5.68 0.19
N LYS A 239 15.67 -6.37 1.31
CA LYS A 239 14.70 -6.57 2.38
C LYS A 239 14.82 -5.45 3.40
N VAL A 240 13.77 -4.66 3.57
CA VAL A 240 13.69 -3.65 4.63
C VAL A 240 13.47 -4.37 5.96
N VAL A 241 14.36 -4.16 6.92
CA VAL A 241 14.43 -4.91 8.18
C VAL A 241 14.48 -3.96 9.37
N ALA A 242 13.78 -4.30 10.45
CA ALA A 242 13.75 -3.50 11.66
C ALA A 242 15.09 -3.55 12.42
N MET A 243 15.70 -2.40 12.68
CA MET A 243 16.96 -2.28 13.45
C MET A 243 16.73 -2.36 14.96
N ARG A 244 15.51 -2.00 15.37
CA ARG A 244 14.98 -2.10 16.73
C ARG A 244 13.50 -2.47 16.68
N THR A 245 12.86 -2.65 17.82
CA THR A 245 11.40 -2.74 17.86
C THR A 245 10.78 -1.42 17.38
N ILE A 246 9.80 -1.53 16.49
CA ILE A 246 9.00 -0.41 15.97
C ILE A 246 7.57 -0.57 16.50
N PHE A 247 7.00 0.49 17.05
CA PHE A 247 5.66 0.47 17.63
C PHE A 247 4.56 0.84 16.62
N PRO A 248 3.30 0.44 16.86
CA PRO A 248 2.19 0.84 16.00
C PRO A 248 2.13 2.37 15.82
N HIS A 249 1.86 2.82 14.58
CA HIS A 249 1.83 4.23 14.17
C HIS A 249 3.15 4.99 14.30
N GLU A 250 4.24 4.31 14.64
CA GLU A 250 5.56 4.91 14.55
C GLU A 250 5.96 5.03 13.07
N GLU A 251 6.58 6.16 12.70
CA GLU A 251 7.10 6.37 11.36
C GLU A 251 8.25 5.40 11.07
N VAL A 252 8.24 4.77 9.91
CA VAL A 252 9.30 3.91 9.41
C VAL A 252 10.26 4.77 8.59
N THR A 253 11.52 4.83 9.02
CA THR A 253 12.56 5.67 8.39
C THR A 253 13.88 4.92 8.22
N ILE A 254 14.58 5.25 7.14
CA ILE A 254 15.90 4.72 6.81
C ILE A 254 16.95 5.83 6.84
N ASP A 255 18.22 5.47 6.98
CA ASP A 255 19.32 6.41 6.74
C ASP A 255 19.85 6.21 5.32
N ASP A 256 19.54 7.14 4.41
CA ASP A 256 19.96 7.12 3.01
C ASP A 256 21.47 6.92 2.80
N SER A 257 22.33 7.23 3.78
CA SER A 257 23.75 6.90 3.71
C SER A 257 24.00 5.41 3.49
N ILE A 258 23.09 4.52 3.92
CA ILE A 258 23.25 3.06 3.76
C ILE A 258 22.71 2.52 2.43
N THR A 259 22.18 3.41 1.58
CA THR A 259 21.58 3.07 0.28
C THR A 259 22.34 3.69 -0.89
N GLU A 260 23.35 4.52 -0.62
CA GLU A 260 24.10 5.29 -1.60
C GLU A 260 25.62 5.08 -1.48
N ALA A 261 26.31 4.99 -2.61
CA ALA A 261 27.75 4.75 -2.72
C ALA A 261 28.48 5.77 -3.61
N ASP A 262 27.80 6.72 -4.25
CA ASP A 262 28.44 7.81 -4.98
C ASP A 262 29.08 8.82 -4.00
N PRO A 263 30.40 9.02 -4.02
CA PRO A 263 31.07 9.95 -3.09
C PRO A 263 30.65 11.43 -3.25
N ASN A 264 30.03 11.78 -4.38
CA ASN A 264 29.54 13.13 -4.68
C ASN A 264 28.08 13.34 -4.27
N TRP A 265 27.33 12.26 -4.00
CA TRP A 265 25.95 12.37 -3.56
C TRP A 265 25.88 13.01 -2.17
N ARG A 266 25.02 14.03 -2.05
CA ARG A 266 24.72 14.73 -0.81
C ARG A 266 23.33 15.34 -0.86
N VAL A 267 22.66 15.43 0.29
CA VAL A 267 21.35 16.08 0.45
C VAL A 267 21.27 16.81 1.78
N ASP A 268 20.59 17.96 1.78
CA ASP A 268 20.30 18.70 3.01
C ASP A 268 19.27 17.95 3.86
N CYS A 269 19.53 17.84 5.17
CA CYS A 269 18.70 17.11 6.11
C CYS A 269 17.94 18.02 7.06
N ARG A 270 16.62 17.83 7.09
CA ARG A 270 15.70 18.46 8.06
C ARG A 270 14.80 17.41 8.72
N CYS A 271 15.33 16.20 8.97
CA CYS A 271 14.54 15.07 9.49
C CYS A 271 14.00 15.26 10.92
N GLY A 272 14.46 16.29 11.64
CA GLY A 272 13.96 16.60 12.99
C GLY A 272 14.47 15.68 14.10
N SER A 273 15.33 14.68 13.81
CA SER A 273 15.94 13.87 14.87
C SER A 273 16.89 14.71 15.74
N SER A 274 17.05 14.33 17.01
CA SER A 274 17.91 15.04 17.96
C SER A 274 19.39 15.07 17.57
N ASN A 275 19.80 14.13 16.71
CA ASN A 275 21.14 14.01 16.16
C ASN A 275 21.19 14.29 14.65
N CYS A 276 20.27 15.11 14.13
CA CYS A 276 20.21 15.44 12.71
C CYS A 276 21.57 15.94 12.21
N ARG A 277 22.12 15.27 11.18
CA ARG A 277 23.45 15.56 10.62
C ARG A 277 23.50 16.79 9.73
N ARG A 278 22.35 17.41 9.43
CA ARG A 278 22.17 18.58 8.53
C ARG A 278 22.54 18.36 7.07
N GLU A 279 23.51 17.51 6.78
CA GLU A 279 23.86 17.02 5.45
C GLU A 279 24.01 15.49 5.50
N ILE A 280 23.36 14.80 4.58
CA ILE A 280 23.49 13.34 4.41
C ILE A 280 24.34 13.11 3.18
N ARG A 281 25.34 12.24 3.31
CA ARG A 281 26.22 11.82 2.22
C ARG A 281 26.21 10.31 2.11
N SER A 282 26.81 9.80 1.04
CA SER A 282 26.96 8.37 0.78
C SER A 282 27.71 7.62 1.88
N ILE A 283 27.64 6.29 1.83
CA ILE A 283 28.12 5.40 2.90
C ILE A 283 29.53 5.76 3.41
N GLN A 284 30.44 6.18 2.53
CA GLN A 284 31.83 6.54 2.84
C GLN A 284 31.98 7.62 3.94
N TYR A 285 30.96 8.48 4.08
CA TYR A 285 30.93 9.60 5.01
C TYR A 285 30.06 9.33 6.24
N LEU A 286 29.45 8.14 6.34
CA LEU A 286 28.71 7.75 7.54
C LEU A 286 29.66 7.78 8.75
N PRO A 287 29.32 8.49 9.86
CA PRO A 287 30.16 8.51 11.06
C PRO A 287 30.46 7.10 11.56
N GLU A 288 31.71 6.84 11.97
CA GLU A 288 32.17 5.49 12.29
C GLU A 288 31.33 4.81 13.38
N LYS A 289 30.94 5.58 14.41
CA LYS A 289 30.04 5.10 15.47
C LYS A 289 28.72 4.59 14.90
N LEU A 290 28.13 5.31 13.94
CA LEU A 290 26.89 4.91 13.27
C LEU A 290 27.14 3.72 12.34
N PHE A 291 28.25 3.69 11.60
CA PHE A 291 28.61 2.54 10.77
C PHE A 291 28.67 1.25 11.58
N ARG A 292 29.36 1.26 12.73
CA ARG A 292 29.43 0.10 13.64
C ARG A 292 28.05 -0.31 14.15
N GLN A 293 27.20 0.65 14.52
CA GLN A 293 25.82 0.39 14.95
C GLN A 293 24.95 -0.21 13.83
N TYR A 294 25.10 0.28 12.61
CA TYR A 294 24.25 -0.09 11.47
C TYR A 294 24.78 -1.31 10.72
N GLN A 295 26.03 -1.73 10.96
CA GLN A 295 26.71 -2.79 10.21
C GLN A 295 25.86 -4.04 9.94
N PRO A 296 25.09 -4.60 10.90
CA PRO A 296 24.27 -5.79 10.63
C PRO A 296 23.14 -5.55 9.61
N PHE A 297 22.81 -4.30 9.33
CA PHE A 297 21.71 -3.82 8.48
C PHE A 297 22.22 -2.98 7.29
N ILE A 298 23.53 -3.01 7.03
CA ILE A 298 24.14 -2.42 5.83
C ILE A 298 24.46 -3.58 4.87
N PRO A 299 24.04 -3.55 3.60
CA PRO A 299 24.40 -4.61 2.65
C PRO A 299 25.92 -4.71 2.43
N LYS A 300 26.43 -5.92 2.20
CA LYS A 300 27.89 -6.20 2.11
C LYS A 300 28.65 -5.24 1.19
N PHE A 301 28.10 -4.93 0.03
CA PHE A 301 28.71 -4.00 -0.94
C PHE A 301 28.99 -2.61 -0.33
N PHE A 302 28.03 -2.05 0.41
CA PHE A 302 28.19 -0.74 1.06
C PHE A 302 29.18 -0.83 2.23
N GLN A 303 29.19 -1.94 2.97
CA GLN A 303 30.21 -2.16 4.01
C GLN A 303 31.63 -2.20 3.43
N GLU A 304 31.83 -2.89 2.31
CA GLU A 304 33.12 -2.95 1.62
C GLU A 304 33.53 -1.58 1.07
N THR A 305 32.56 -0.84 0.52
CA THR A 305 32.78 0.53 0.01
C THR A 305 33.23 1.47 1.13
N TYR A 306 32.59 1.41 2.30
CA TYR A 306 33.01 2.14 3.49
C TYR A 306 34.46 1.81 3.87
N ARG A 307 34.77 0.53 4.07
CA ARG A 307 36.11 0.09 4.50
C ARG A 307 37.20 0.52 3.52
N LYS A 308 36.96 0.36 2.22
CA LYS A 308 37.90 0.81 1.17
C LYS A 308 38.14 2.32 1.19
N SER A 309 37.14 3.12 1.56
CA SER A 309 37.30 4.58 1.67
C SER A 309 38.18 4.99 2.86
N LYS A 310 38.16 4.22 3.97
CA LYS A 310 38.98 4.50 5.15
C LYS A 310 40.45 4.07 5.02
N LEU A 311 40.75 3.13 4.11
CA LEU A 311 42.12 2.74 3.77
C LEU A 311 42.83 3.74 2.84
N ARG A 312 42.07 4.69 2.26
CA ARG A 312 42.56 5.67 1.28
C ARG A 312 42.57 7.11 1.82
N ALA A 313 42.11 7.30 3.06
CA ALA A 313 42.07 8.57 3.76
C ALA A 313 43.22 8.64 4.75
#